data_AF-A0A438DC35-F1
#
_entry.id   AF-A0A438DC35-F1
#
_cell.length_a   1.000
_cell.length_b   1.000
_cell.length_c   1.000
_cell.angle_alpha   90.00
_cell.angle_beta   90.00
_cell.angle_gamma   90.00
#
_symmetry.space_group_name_H-M   'P 1'
#
loop_
_entity.id
_entity.type
_entity.pdbx_description
1 polymer ?
#
loop_
_entity_poly.entity_id
_entity_poly.type
_entity_poly.pdbx_seq_one_letter_code
_entity_poly.pdbx_strand_id
1 'polypeptide(L)'
;MGFIPEFHEHGRFVRSLNSTFLVLVLKKGGAKDLRDFRSISLVGGLYKLLTKVLANRLKKVVGKVVSSSQNAFVERRQILEALLLANEVLQKMGFGKKRVGWVKWCISIETYSVLVNGTSTGFFNNLKGLRQGDLLLPYIFVIGMEALSYLIKKAVSGGYLTGYRVKGRGGRGVQLTHLLYVDDTLVFYETSEEQLAHLS
;
A
#
# COMPACT_ATOMS: atom_id res chain seq x y z
N MET A 1 -18.94 15.58 21.87
CA MET A 1 -17.82 14.61 21.91
C MET A 1 -16.83 14.96 20.82
N GLY A 2 -15.52 14.71 21.01
CA GLY A 2 -14.49 15.01 20.02
C GLY A 2 -14.35 13.92 18.95
N PHE A 3 -13.84 14.30 17.77
CA PHE A 3 -13.67 13.43 16.60
C PHE A 3 -12.87 12.14 16.87
N ILE A 4 -11.76 12.22 17.61
CA ILE A 4 -10.88 11.06 17.87
C ILE A 4 -11.52 10.04 18.84
N PRO A 5 -12.11 10.44 19.99
CA PRO A 5 -12.88 9.53 20.83
C PRO A 5 -14.00 8.80 20.08
N GLU A 6 -14.78 9.53 19.28
CA GLU A 6 -15.89 8.95 18.51
C GLU A 6 -15.40 7.90 17.50
N PHE A 7 -14.33 8.22 16.76
CA PHE A 7 -13.69 7.26 15.87
C PHE A 7 -13.12 6.05 16.62
N HIS A 8 -12.47 6.29 17.76
CA HIS A 8 -11.91 5.20 18.56
C HIS A 8 -12.99 4.24 19.03
N GLU A 9 -14.18 4.72 19.40
CA GLU A 9 -15.29 3.90 19.85
C GLU A 9 -15.97 3.15 18.68
N HIS A 10 -16.38 3.88 17.65
CA HIS A 10 -17.25 3.36 16.59
C HIS A 10 -16.50 2.86 15.35
N GLY A 11 -15.22 3.24 15.19
CA GLY A 11 -14.40 2.91 14.02
C GLY A 11 -14.86 3.53 12.71
N ARG A 12 -15.71 4.56 12.78
CA ARG A 12 -16.29 5.26 11.63
C ARG A 12 -16.41 6.76 11.93
N PHE A 13 -16.50 7.55 10.88
CA PHE A 13 -16.76 8.99 10.93
C PHE A 13 -17.55 9.39 9.68
N VAL A 14 -18.10 10.62 9.66
CA VAL A 14 -18.94 11.14 8.57
C VAL A 14 -18.20 11.03 7.22
N ARG A 15 -18.83 10.38 6.23
CA ARG A 15 -18.18 10.08 4.93
C ARG A 15 -17.61 11.31 4.22
N SER A 16 -18.23 12.48 4.38
CA SER A 16 -17.74 13.75 3.80
C SER A 16 -16.35 14.14 4.29
N LEU A 17 -15.96 13.75 5.51
CA LEU A 17 -14.60 13.96 6.01
C LEU A 17 -13.58 13.03 5.34
N ASN A 18 -14.04 11.99 4.63
CA ASN A 18 -13.23 11.11 3.81
C ASN A 18 -13.26 11.51 2.33
N SER A 19 -13.83 12.65 1.95
CA SER A 19 -13.77 13.14 0.57
C SER A 19 -12.41 13.77 0.24
N THR A 20 -11.95 13.61 -1.00
CA THR A 20 -10.69 14.18 -1.49
C THR A 20 -10.97 15.19 -2.59
N PHE A 21 -10.26 16.32 -2.57
CA PHE A 21 -10.17 17.19 -3.74
C PHE A 21 -8.90 16.89 -4.53
N LEU A 22 -9.01 16.69 -5.84
CA LEU A 22 -7.87 16.54 -6.74
C LEU A 22 -7.52 17.88 -7.35
N VAL A 23 -6.29 18.30 -7.13
CA VAL A 23 -5.69 19.46 -7.79
C VAL A 23 -4.71 18.98 -8.84
N LEU A 24 -4.79 19.53 -10.05
CA LEU A 24 -3.86 19.22 -11.13
C LEU A 24 -2.77 20.30 -11.19
N VAL A 25 -1.53 19.91 -10.96
CA VAL A 25 -0.36 20.78 -11.04
C VAL A 25 0.46 20.43 -12.27
N LEU A 26 0.79 21.40 -13.10
CA LEU A 26 1.61 21.19 -14.30
C LEU A 26 2.98 20.62 -13.93
N LYS A 27 3.39 19.52 -14.57
CA LYS A 27 4.75 18.98 -14.45
C LYS A 27 5.76 19.78 -15.27
N LYS A 28 5.32 20.35 -16.39
CA LYS A 28 6.11 21.11 -17.36
C LYS A 28 5.22 22.14 -18.08
N GLY A 29 5.83 23.16 -18.69
CA GLY A 29 5.11 24.15 -19.50
C GLY A 29 4.50 23.53 -20.77
N GLY A 30 3.38 24.10 -21.24
CA GLY A 30 2.72 23.68 -22.48
C GLY A 30 2.05 22.30 -22.41
N ALA A 31 1.28 22.03 -21.36
CA ALA A 31 0.57 20.75 -21.24
C ALA A 31 -0.42 20.52 -22.38
N LYS A 32 -0.35 19.33 -22.98
CA LYS A 32 -1.24 18.88 -24.05
C LYS A 32 -2.08 17.67 -23.63
N ASP A 33 -1.63 16.93 -22.62
CA ASP A 33 -2.27 15.70 -22.13
C ASP A 33 -2.44 15.75 -20.60
N LEU A 34 -3.45 15.07 -20.05
CA LEU A 34 -3.65 14.89 -18.60
C LEU A 34 -2.42 14.30 -17.90
N ARG A 35 -1.60 13.52 -18.62
CA ARG A 35 -0.34 12.96 -18.11
C ARG A 35 0.72 14.01 -17.79
N ASP A 36 0.63 15.19 -18.41
CA ASP A 36 1.50 16.33 -18.13
C ASP A 36 1.16 17.02 -16.80
N PHE A 37 0.06 16.63 -16.16
CA PHE A 37 -0.30 17.08 -14.83
C PHE A 37 0.11 16.05 -13.77
N ARG A 38 0.46 16.56 -12.61
CA ARG A 38 0.59 15.83 -11.35
C ARG A 38 -0.67 16.08 -10.55
N SER A 39 -1.39 15.01 -10.23
CA SER A 39 -2.53 15.10 -9.32
C SER A 39 -2.06 15.17 -7.87
N ILE A 40 -2.52 16.17 -7.14
CA ILE A 40 -2.34 16.29 -5.69
C ILE A 40 -3.68 16.01 -5.03
N SER A 41 -3.69 15.05 -4.10
CA SER A 41 -4.87 14.73 -3.28
C SER A 41 -4.92 15.63 -2.06
N LEU A 42 -5.84 16.59 -2.05
CA LEU A 42 -6.15 17.41 -0.89
C LEU A 42 -7.15 16.67 0.00
N VAL A 43 -6.61 16.09 1.06
CA VAL A 43 -7.37 15.37 2.08
C VAL A 43 -7.70 16.28 3.26
N GLY A 44 -8.89 16.10 3.85
CA GLY A 44 -9.33 16.87 5.01
C GLY A 44 -8.39 16.78 6.21
N GLY A 45 -8.24 17.89 6.95
CA GLY A 45 -7.31 17.99 8.09
C GLY A 45 -7.57 16.97 9.20
N LEU A 46 -8.84 16.67 9.50
CA LEU A 46 -9.22 15.66 10.49
C LEU A 46 -8.78 14.25 10.07
N TYR A 47 -8.95 13.92 8.79
CA TYR A 47 -8.46 12.65 8.26
C TYR A 47 -6.93 12.56 8.33
N LYS A 48 -6.21 13.64 7.97
CA LYS A 48 -4.74 13.67 8.07
C LYS A 48 -4.25 13.45 9.51
N LEU A 49 -4.94 14.03 10.49
CA LEU A 49 -4.62 13.82 11.91
C LEU A 49 -4.88 12.36 12.31
N LEU A 50 -6.01 11.79 11.87
CA LEU A 50 -6.33 10.39 12.13
C LEU A 50 -5.31 9.44 11.50
N THR A 51 -5.00 9.58 10.22
CA THR A 51 -4.02 8.72 9.54
C THR A 51 -2.63 8.89 10.11
N LYS A 52 -2.25 10.09 10.57
CA LYS A 52 -1.01 10.29 11.33
C LYS A 52 -0.98 9.49 12.62
N VAL A 53 -2.07 9.48 13.39
CA VAL A 53 -2.17 8.69 14.62
C VAL A 53 -2.06 7.20 14.33
N LEU A 54 -2.75 6.71 13.31
CA LEU A 54 -2.70 5.31 12.90
C LEU A 54 -1.31 4.90 12.38
N ALA A 55 -0.72 5.72 11.52
CA ALA A 55 0.64 5.52 10.99
C ALA A 55 1.68 5.46 12.11
N ASN A 56 1.61 6.39 13.07
CA ASN A 56 2.52 6.38 14.23
C ASN A 56 2.35 5.13 15.10
N ARG A 57 1.14 4.57 15.20
CA ARG A 57 0.91 3.30 15.90
C ARG A 57 1.45 2.12 15.12
N LEU A 58 1.23 2.09 13.81
CA LEU A 58 1.76 1.06 12.90
C LEU A 58 3.29 1.05 12.88
N LYS A 59 3.92 2.22 12.87
CA LYS A 59 5.38 2.36 12.93
C LYS A 59 6.02 1.63 14.13
N LYS A 60 5.31 1.53 15.26
CA LYS A 60 5.80 0.83 16.46
C LYS A 60 5.82 -0.70 16.31
N VAL A 61 5.02 -1.24 15.40
CA VAL A 61 4.84 -2.69 15.22
C VAL A 61 5.39 -3.19 13.89
N VAL A 62 5.49 -2.33 12.87
CA VAL A 62 5.88 -2.72 11.50
C VAL A 62 7.23 -3.43 11.46
N GLY A 63 8.23 -2.96 12.21
CA GLY A 63 9.55 -3.59 12.26
C GLY A 63 9.58 -4.97 12.92
N LYS A 64 8.51 -5.38 13.61
CA LYS A 64 8.37 -6.74 14.17
C LYS A 64 7.67 -7.70 13.21
N VAL A 65 6.99 -7.16 12.21
CA VAL A 65 6.11 -7.89 11.30
C VAL A 65 6.75 -8.02 9.92
N VAL A 66 7.60 -7.06 9.55
CA VAL A 66 8.27 -6.98 8.25
C VAL A 66 9.63 -7.65 8.30
N SER A 67 9.90 -8.48 7.30
CA SER A 67 11.20 -9.14 7.11
C SER A 67 12.27 -8.16 6.65
N SER A 68 13.54 -8.47 6.97
CA SER A 68 14.70 -7.63 6.64
C SER A 68 14.97 -7.45 5.14
N SER A 69 14.28 -8.20 4.28
CA SER A 69 14.39 -8.15 2.81
C SER A 69 13.52 -7.08 2.16
N GLN A 70 12.72 -6.34 2.93
CA GLN A 70 11.81 -5.31 2.40
C GLN A 70 12.38 -3.91 2.54
N ASN A 71 12.59 -3.22 1.42
CA ASN A 71 13.03 -1.83 1.40
C ASN A 71 12.04 -0.95 0.61
N ALA A 72 11.13 -0.27 1.31
CA ALA A 72 10.33 0.86 0.81
C ALA A 72 9.25 0.60 -0.29
N PHE A 73 8.50 1.67 -0.60
CA PHE A 73 7.07 1.79 -0.92
C PHE A 73 6.71 1.95 -2.41
N VAL A 74 5.70 1.22 -2.93
CA VAL A 74 5.20 1.35 -4.32
C VAL A 74 3.89 2.13 -4.42
N GLU A 75 3.80 2.90 -5.49
CA GLU A 75 2.56 3.41 -6.06
C GLU A 75 2.25 2.69 -7.38
N ARG A 76 0.97 2.28 -7.57
CA ARG A 76 0.32 1.66 -8.76
C ARG A 76 -0.06 0.17 -8.63
N ARG A 77 -1.21 -0.11 -8.00
CA ARG A 77 -2.19 -1.18 -8.35
C ARG A 77 -3.59 -0.72 -7.92
N GLN A 78 -4.64 -1.42 -8.34
CA GLN A 78 -6.03 -1.10 -7.96
C GLN A 78 -6.19 -1.09 -6.43
N ILE A 79 -6.70 0.02 -5.89
CA ILE A 79 -6.87 0.22 -4.43
C ILE A 79 -7.78 -0.84 -3.83
N LEU A 80 -8.81 -1.26 -4.58
CA LEU A 80 -9.85 -2.15 -4.07
C LEU A 80 -9.36 -3.56 -3.79
N GLU A 81 -8.50 -4.11 -4.65
CA GLU A 81 -7.91 -5.43 -4.43
C GLU A 81 -6.88 -5.40 -3.30
N ALA A 82 -6.09 -4.33 -3.23
CA ALA A 82 -5.18 -4.08 -2.11
C ALA A 82 -5.93 -3.96 -0.77
N LEU A 83 -7.19 -3.49 -0.79
CA LEU A 83 -8.04 -3.31 0.39
C LEU A 83 -8.52 -4.63 0.98
N LEU A 84 -8.89 -5.59 0.13
CA LEU A 84 -9.27 -6.94 0.55
C LEU A 84 -8.04 -7.68 1.07
N LEU A 85 -6.94 -7.64 0.33
CA LEU A 85 -5.69 -8.27 0.74
C LEU A 85 -5.17 -7.70 2.05
N ALA A 86 -5.13 -6.38 2.21
CA ALA A 86 -4.67 -5.73 3.44
C ALA A 86 -5.50 -6.17 4.66
N ASN A 87 -6.82 -6.30 4.51
CA ASN A 87 -7.67 -6.76 5.61
C ASN A 87 -7.38 -8.20 6.03
N GLU A 88 -7.17 -9.10 5.07
CA GLU A 88 -6.84 -10.49 5.35
C GLU A 88 -5.45 -10.62 5.97
N VAL A 89 -4.46 -9.94 5.39
CA VAL A 89 -3.08 -9.95 5.86
C VAL A 89 -2.97 -9.40 7.28
N LEU A 90 -3.61 -8.25 7.57
CA LEU A 90 -3.62 -7.68 8.92
C LEU A 90 -4.24 -8.65 9.94
N GLN A 91 -5.32 -9.34 9.59
CA GLN A 91 -5.93 -10.35 10.46
C GLN A 91 -4.99 -11.55 10.68
N LYS A 92 -4.36 -12.06 9.62
CA LYS A 92 -3.39 -13.16 9.71
C LYS A 92 -2.14 -12.80 10.52
N MET A 93 -1.76 -11.53 10.52
CA MET A 93 -0.68 -10.99 11.36
C MET A 93 -1.10 -10.72 12.82
N GLY A 94 -2.33 -11.08 13.21
CA GLY A 94 -2.81 -10.98 14.59
C GLY A 94 -3.33 -9.59 14.98
N PHE A 95 -3.58 -8.69 14.03
CA PHE A 95 -4.22 -7.41 14.36
C PHE A 95 -5.67 -7.63 14.77
N GLY A 96 -6.05 -7.07 15.92
CA GLY A 96 -7.42 -7.17 16.42
C GLY A 96 -8.44 -6.53 15.47
N LYS A 97 -9.64 -7.15 15.37
CA LYS A 97 -10.73 -6.75 14.46
C LYS A 97 -11.04 -5.25 14.46
N LYS A 98 -10.96 -4.60 15.63
CA LYS A 98 -11.17 -3.15 15.79
C LYS A 98 -10.16 -2.32 14.98
N ARG A 99 -8.87 -2.65 15.08
CA ARG A 99 -7.79 -1.94 14.37
C ARG A 99 -7.85 -2.21 12.87
N VAL A 100 -8.17 -3.43 12.49
CA VAL A 100 -8.42 -3.79 11.08
C VAL A 100 -9.61 -2.98 10.54
N GLY A 101 -10.69 -2.87 11.31
CA GLY A 101 -11.85 -2.04 10.96
C GLY A 101 -11.50 -0.56 10.78
N TRP A 102 -10.64 0.00 11.64
CA TRP A 102 -10.15 1.37 11.48
C TRP A 102 -9.39 1.57 10.16
N VAL A 103 -8.45 0.66 9.87
CA VAL A 103 -7.69 0.67 8.62
C VAL A 103 -8.64 0.56 7.44
N LYS A 104 -9.53 -0.45 7.45
CA LYS A 104 -10.56 -0.68 6.43
C LYS A 104 -11.38 0.57 6.17
N TRP A 105 -11.85 1.26 7.20
CA TRP A 105 -12.65 2.47 7.04
C TRP A 105 -11.87 3.62 6.41
N CYS A 106 -10.62 3.84 6.84
CA CYS A 106 -9.77 4.90 6.29
C CYS A 106 -9.46 4.71 4.81
N ILE A 107 -9.35 3.46 4.34
CA ILE A 107 -9.03 3.13 2.95
C ILE A 107 -10.28 2.86 2.09
N SER A 108 -11.46 2.72 2.72
CA SER A 108 -12.72 2.48 2.01
C SER A 108 -13.07 3.67 1.12
N ILE A 109 -13.51 3.35 -0.12
CA ILE A 109 -13.67 4.28 -1.25
C ILE A 109 -14.11 5.67 -0.80
N GLU A 110 -13.29 6.61 -1.23
CA GLU A 110 -13.45 8.04 -1.03
C GLU A 110 -14.10 8.62 -2.29
N THR A 111 -15.03 9.54 -2.10
CA THR A 111 -15.49 10.38 -3.20
C THR A 111 -14.41 11.42 -3.51
N TYR A 112 -13.99 11.44 -4.76
CA TYR A 112 -13.07 12.43 -5.29
C TYR A 112 -13.85 13.47 -6.07
N SER A 113 -13.38 14.70 -6.00
CA SER A 113 -13.85 15.80 -6.86
C SER A 113 -12.63 16.52 -7.41
N VAL A 114 -12.72 17.04 -8.64
CA VAL A 114 -11.60 17.76 -9.25
C VAL A 114 -11.79 19.24 -8.99
N LEU A 115 -10.78 19.91 -8.45
CA LEU A 115 -10.75 21.36 -8.32
C LEU A 115 -10.31 21.97 -9.65
N VAL A 116 -11.24 22.62 -10.34
CA VAL A 116 -10.97 23.40 -11.55
C VAL A 116 -11.08 24.87 -11.18
N ASN A 117 -9.95 25.61 -11.25
CA ASN A 117 -9.89 27.03 -10.90
C ASN A 117 -10.44 27.37 -9.50
N GLY A 118 -10.22 26.47 -8.52
CA GLY A 118 -10.70 26.65 -7.15
C GLY A 118 -12.13 26.17 -6.90
N THR A 119 -12.87 25.76 -7.92
CA THR A 119 -14.23 25.23 -7.80
C THR A 119 -14.23 23.71 -7.93
N SER A 120 -14.93 23.03 -7.02
CA SER A 120 -15.08 21.57 -7.05
C SER A 120 -16.05 21.16 -8.16
N THR A 121 -15.58 20.36 -9.11
CA THR A 121 -16.35 19.90 -10.27
C THR A 121 -16.46 18.38 -10.27
N GLY A 122 -17.71 17.91 -10.17
CA GLY A 122 -18.07 16.49 -10.22
C GLY A 122 -17.64 15.70 -8.99
N PHE A 123 -18.38 14.62 -8.70
CA PHE A 123 -17.95 13.61 -7.73
C PHE A 123 -17.82 12.27 -8.46
N PHE A 124 -16.72 11.58 -8.23
CA PHE A 124 -16.51 10.23 -8.74
C PHE A 124 -15.82 9.36 -7.69
N ASN A 125 -16.07 8.06 -7.80
CA ASN A 125 -15.40 7.08 -6.97
C ASN A 125 -14.04 6.77 -7.59
N ASN A 126 -13.01 6.72 -6.74
CA ASN A 126 -11.71 6.27 -7.21
C ASN A 126 -11.61 4.74 -7.17
N LEU A 127 -11.20 4.16 -8.30
CA LEU A 127 -10.94 2.74 -8.45
C LEU A 127 -9.42 2.44 -8.50
N LYS A 128 -8.56 3.46 -8.72
CA LYS A 128 -7.11 3.32 -8.97
C LYS A 128 -6.27 4.50 -8.42
N GLY A 129 -5.19 4.18 -7.71
CA GLY A 129 -4.14 5.14 -7.31
C GLY A 129 -4.29 5.67 -5.89
N LEU A 130 -3.18 5.70 -5.14
CA LEU A 130 -3.10 6.07 -3.72
C LEU A 130 -3.27 7.59 -3.55
N ARG A 131 -3.86 8.02 -2.42
CA ARG A 131 -3.87 9.43 -2.01
C ARG A 131 -2.43 9.89 -1.83
N GLN A 132 -1.88 10.63 -2.79
CA GLN A 132 -0.55 11.21 -2.65
C GLN A 132 -0.55 12.14 -1.41
N GLY A 133 0.26 11.81 -0.41
CA GLY A 133 0.30 12.49 0.89
C GLY A 133 -0.43 11.78 2.04
N ASP A 134 -1.00 10.60 1.81
CA ASP A 134 -1.53 9.75 2.89
C ASP A 134 -0.40 9.10 3.70
N LEU A 135 -0.50 9.20 5.02
CA LEU A 135 0.51 8.71 5.97
C LEU A 135 0.28 7.24 6.35
N LEU A 136 -0.91 6.70 6.13
CA LEU A 136 -1.31 5.33 6.47
C LEU A 136 -1.00 4.34 5.35
N LEU A 137 -1.31 4.72 4.11
CA LEU A 137 -1.16 3.85 2.94
C LEU A 137 0.26 3.26 2.77
N PRO A 138 1.36 3.97 3.09
CA PRO A 138 2.69 3.38 3.04
C PRO A 138 2.91 2.17 3.94
N TYR A 139 2.38 2.18 5.15
CA TYR A 139 2.52 1.04 6.06
C TYR A 139 1.67 -0.15 5.63
N ILE A 140 0.47 0.11 5.10
CA ILE A 140 -0.39 -0.94 4.54
C ILE A 140 0.28 -1.61 3.36
N PHE A 141 0.92 -0.82 2.49
CA PHE A 141 1.66 -1.33 1.35
C PHE A 141 2.81 -2.26 1.77
N VAL A 142 3.65 -1.82 2.71
CA VAL A 142 4.76 -2.65 3.21
C VAL A 142 4.24 -3.98 3.78
N ILE A 143 3.14 -3.93 4.53
CA ILE A 143 2.46 -5.13 5.06
C ILE A 143 1.98 -6.05 3.92
N GLY A 144 1.38 -5.49 2.86
CA GLY A 144 0.97 -6.26 1.69
C GLY A 144 2.14 -6.92 0.97
N MET A 145 3.26 -6.21 0.82
CA MET A 145 4.47 -6.79 0.25
C MET A 145 5.06 -7.89 1.13
N GLU A 146 4.86 -7.85 2.44
CA GLU A 146 5.37 -8.89 3.34
C GLU A 146 4.57 -10.18 3.12
N ALA A 147 3.26 -10.07 2.88
CA ALA A 147 2.47 -11.20 2.46
C ALA A 147 2.95 -11.78 1.12
N LEU A 148 3.32 -10.94 0.14
CA LEU A 148 3.92 -11.40 -1.12
C LEU A 148 5.26 -12.11 -0.88
N SER A 149 6.15 -11.55 -0.05
CA SER A 149 7.41 -12.19 0.35
C SER A 149 7.17 -13.57 0.96
N TYR A 150 6.18 -13.68 1.84
CA TYR A 150 5.79 -14.95 2.45
C TYR A 150 5.27 -15.96 1.41
N LEU A 151 4.45 -15.54 0.45
CA LEU A 151 3.96 -16.41 -0.63
C LEU A 151 5.10 -16.93 -1.51
N ILE A 152 6.07 -16.09 -1.86
CA ILE A 152 7.26 -16.50 -2.64
C ILE A 152 8.08 -17.51 -1.84
N LYS A 153 8.33 -17.26 -0.54
CA LYS A 153 9.04 -18.21 0.33
C LYS A 153 8.30 -19.55 0.42
N LYS A 154 6.96 -19.51 0.49
CA LYS A 154 6.12 -20.71 0.53
C LYS A 154 6.21 -21.50 -0.78
N ALA A 155 6.16 -20.82 -1.93
CA ALA A 155 6.33 -21.44 -3.23
C ALA A 155 7.70 -22.14 -3.36
N VAL A 156 8.77 -21.52 -2.84
CA VAL A 156 10.11 -22.13 -2.80
C VAL A 156 10.15 -23.35 -1.89
N SER A 157 9.58 -23.26 -0.68
CA SER A 157 9.53 -24.40 0.24
C SER A 157 8.69 -25.57 -0.29
N GLY A 158 7.69 -25.28 -1.13
CA GLY A 158 6.86 -26.27 -1.79
C GLY A 158 7.45 -26.85 -3.07
N GLY A 159 8.66 -26.43 -3.46
CA GLY A 159 9.33 -26.92 -4.67
C GLY A 159 8.83 -26.29 -5.98
N TYR A 160 7.89 -25.35 -5.93
CA TYR A 160 7.37 -24.65 -7.12
C TYR A 160 8.38 -23.66 -7.72
N LEU A 161 9.31 -23.17 -6.90
CA LEU A 161 10.38 -22.26 -7.32
C LEU A 161 11.71 -22.69 -6.69
N THR A 162 12.80 -22.62 -7.43
CA THR A 162 14.15 -22.85 -6.89
C THR A 162 14.89 -21.53 -6.78
N GLY A 163 15.13 -21.04 -5.55
CA GLY A 163 15.87 -19.79 -5.35
C GLY A 163 17.32 -19.86 -5.83
N TYR A 164 17.84 -18.76 -6.37
CA TYR A 164 19.21 -18.65 -6.86
C TYR A 164 20.24 -18.70 -5.71
N ARG A 165 21.20 -19.62 -5.78
CA ARG A 165 22.22 -19.78 -4.72
C ARG A 165 23.46 -18.94 -5.04
N VAL A 166 23.63 -17.84 -4.29
CA VAL A 166 24.83 -17.01 -4.36
C VAL A 166 25.92 -17.62 -3.49
N LYS A 167 27.07 -18.00 -4.07
CA LYS A 167 28.21 -18.54 -3.32
C LYS A 167 28.98 -17.38 -2.65
N GLY A 168 29.09 -17.40 -1.32
CA GLY A 168 29.95 -16.49 -0.58
C GLY A 168 31.41 -16.96 -0.55
N ARG A 169 32.35 -16.05 -0.22
CA ARG A 169 33.80 -16.34 -0.11
C ARG A 169 34.17 -17.46 0.89
N GLY A 170 33.25 -17.86 1.77
CA GLY A 170 33.47 -18.89 2.80
C GLY A 170 32.65 -20.17 2.66
N GLY A 171 32.17 -20.52 1.45
CA GLY A 171 31.48 -21.79 1.18
C GLY A 171 30.01 -21.87 1.66
N ARG A 172 29.60 -21.06 2.64
CA ARG A 172 28.17 -20.85 2.98
C ARG A 172 27.56 -19.89 1.96
N GLY A 173 26.81 -20.43 1.01
CA GLY A 173 26.01 -19.63 0.07
C GLY A 173 24.70 -19.15 0.68
N VAL A 174 24.19 -18.01 0.22
CA VAL A 174 22.86 -17.51 0.56
C VAL A 174 21.91 -17.82 -0.59
N GLN A 175 20.73 -18.36 -0.28
CA GLN A 175 19.68 -18.54 -1.27
C GLN A 175 18.89 -17.24 -1.42
N LEU A 176 19.01 -16.62 -2.58
CA LEU A 176 18.30 -15.41 -2.97
C LEU A 176 17.04 -15.83 -3.72
N THR A 177 15.87 -15.39 -3.27
CA THR A 177 14.58 -15.73 -3.88
C THR A 177 13.87 -14.50 -4.43
N HIS A 178 13.92 -13.39 -3.69
CA HIS A 178 13.37 -12.12 -4.13
C HIS A 178 14.05 -10.95 -3.42
N LEU A 179 14.04 -9.80 -4.06
CA LEU A 179 14.36 -8.50 -3.49
C LEU A 179 13.17 -7.57 -3.76
N LEU A 180 12.69 -6.92 -2.70
CA LEU A 180 11.58 -5.97 -2.79
C LEU A 180 12.14 -4.59 -2.47
N TYR A 181 12.23 -3.75 -3.49
CA TYR A 181 12.57 -2.35 -3.33
C TYR A 181 11.56 -1.47 -4.02
N VAL A 182 10.67 -0.81 -3.27
CA VAL A 182 9.70 0.11 -3.87
C VAL A 182 9.09 -0.61 -5.09
N ASP A 183 9.08 0.02 -6.26
CA ASP A 183 8.50 -0.39 -7.55
C ASP A 183 9.16 -1.62 -8.16
N ASP A 184 10.35 -1.95 -7.70
CA ASP A 184 11.16 -3.04 -8.21
C ASP A 184 11.01 -4.28 -7.34
N THR A 185 10.36 -5.28 -7.92
CA THR A 185 10.36 -6.65 -7.39
C THR A 185 11.23 -7.49 -8.29
N LEU A 186 12.41 -7.86 -7.80
CA LEU A 186 13.27 -8.83 -8.47
C LEU A 186 12.99 -10.21 -7.87
N VAL A 187 12.59 -11.17 -8.70
CA VAL A 187 12.44 -12.57 -8.31
C VAL A 187 13.57 -13.36 -8.95
N PHE A 188 14.29 -14.13 -8.13
CA PHE A 188 15.44 -14.93 -8.54
C PHE A 188 15.04 -16.40 -8.49
N TYR A 189 15.12 -17.07 -9.64
CA TYR A 189 14.80 -18.48 -9.78
C TYR A 189 15.78 -19.16 -10.75
N GLU A 190 15.79 -20.49 -10.75
CA GLU A 190 16.63 -21.28 -11.65
C GLU A 190 15.97 -21.39 -13.03
N THR A 191 16.75 -21.24 -14.10
CA THR A 191 16.21 -21.15 -15.47
C THR A 191 15.58 -22.47 -15.91
N SER A 192 14.27 -22.60 -15.71
CA SER A 192 13.43 -23.72 -16.14
C SER A 192 12.15 -23.17 -16.76
N GLU A 193 11.73 -23.71 -17.92
CA GLU A 193 10.48 -23.33 -18.58
C GLU A 193 9.24 -23.63 -17.72
N GLU A 194 9.28 -24.69 -16.91
CA GLU A 194 8.20 -25.05 -15.98
C GLU A 194 8.05 -24.03 -14.85
N GLN A 195 9.16 -23.45 -14.36
CA GLN A 195 9.12 -22.43 -13.31
C GLN A 195 8.58 -21.08 -13.82
N LEU A 196 8.78 -20.77 -15.10
CA LEU A 196 8.24 -19.56 -15.73
C LEU A 196 6.71 -19.59 -15.77
N ALA A 197 6.11 -20.77 -16.06
CA ALA A 197 4.67 -20.96 -16.12
C ALA A 197 3.96 -20.79 -14.76
N HIS A 198 4.68 -20.89 -13.64
CA HIS A 198 4.15 -20.66 -12.29
C HIS A 198 4.10 -19.18 -11.89
N LEU A 199 4.75 -18.29 -12.67
CA LEU A 199 4.84 -16.85 -12.40
C LEU A 199 3.96 -15.98 -13.32
N SER A 200 3.47 -16.55 -14.44
CA SER A 200 2.55 -15.93 -15.40
C SER A 200 1.09 -16.12 -15.00
#